data_AF-A0A2A4QEX2-F1
#
_entry.id   AF-A0A2A4QEX2-F1
#
_cell.length_a   1.000
_cell.length_b   1.000
_cell.length_c   1.000
_cell.angle_alpha   90.00
_cell.angle_beta   90.00
_cell.angle_gamma   90.00
#
_symmetry.space_group_name_H-M   'P 1'
#
loop_
_entity.id
_entity.type
_entity.pdbx_description
1 polymer ?
#
loop_
_entity_poly.entity_id
_entity_poly.type
_entity_poly.pdbx_seq_one_letter_code
_entity_poly.pdbx_strand_id
1 'polypeptide(L)'
;MKARLAEGETQLNLSAFYYDYKDKQLLTKKTIPVFRTAFTLGNVDDSIVKGLEADLQWLPTENLTLITAAALLDSEIKQGDGFNQLGQSLNFAGSPLPFAADFQANISAEYEWNINKDFIAYTVLMALIPVLTILTLRPK
;
A
#
# COMPACT_ATOMS: atom_id res chain seq x y z
N MET A 1 1.29 -9.91 -14.90
CA MET A 1 2.43 -10.13 -15.83
C MET A 1 3.69 -10.28 -15.00
N LYS A 2 4.55 -11.22 -15.36
CA LYS A 2 5.88 -11.40 -14.75
C LYS A 2 6.90 -11.51 -15.87
N ALA A 3 7.96 -10.74 -15.79
CA ALA A 3 9.07 -10.76 -16.75
C ALA A 3 10.39 -10.94 -16.00
N ARG A 4 11.29 -11.74 -16.57
CA ARG A 4 12.70 -11.84 -16.17
C ARG A 4 13.55 -11.53 -17.39
N LEU A 5 14.46 -10.56 -17.27
CA LEU A 5 15.29 -10.04 -18.36
C LEU A 5 16.76 -10.03 -17.93
N ALA A 6 17.67 -9.91 -18.90
CA ALA A 6 19.12 -9.82 -18.70
C ALA A 6 19.64 -10.91 -17.74
N GLU A 7 19.42 -12.19 -18.08
CA GLU A 7 19.90 -13.34 -17.30
C GLU A 7 19.40 -13.40 -15.83
N GLY A 8 18.36 -12.63 -15.49
CA GLY A 8 17.79 -12.58 -14.14
C GLY A 8 18.16 -11.32 -13.36
N GLU A 9 18.93 -10.40 -13.94
CA GLU A 9 19.28 -9.09 -13.37
C GLU A 9 18.05 -8.18 -13.21
N THR A 10 16.98 -8.42 -13.97
CA THR A 10 15.73 -7.66 -13.81
C THR A 10 14.54 -8.59 -13.67
N GLN A 11 13.74 -8.38 -12.64
CA GLN A 11 12.44 -9.00 -12.46
C GLN A 11 11.37 -7.92 -12.29
N LEU A 12 10.38 -7.91 -13.19
CA LEU A 12 9.24 -7.01 -13.15
C LEU A 12 7.95 -7.81 -13.00
N ASN A 13 7.16 -7.48 -11.98
CA ASN A 13 5.81 -7.96 -11.78
C ASN A 13 4.84 -6.79 -11.93
N LEU A 14 3.80 -6.97 -12.75
CA LEU A 14 2.72 -6.00 -12.93
C LEU A 14 1.38 -6.69 -12.74
N SER A 15 0.49 -6.08 -11.96
CA SER A 15 -0.85 -6.57 -11.70
C SER A 15 -1.87 -5.47 -11.94
N ALA A 16 -3.07 -5.86 -12.37
CA ALA A 16 -4.24 -5.00 -12.43
C ALA A 16 -5.40 -5.81 -11.87
N PHE A 17 -6.23 -5.17 -11.05
CA PHE A 17 -7.36 -5.83 -10.40
C PHE A 17 -8.60 -4.94 -10.38
N TYR A 18 -9.74 -5.61 -10.31
CA TYR A 18 -11.05 -5.02 -10.16
C TYR A 18 -11.89 -5.95 -9.29
N TYR A 19 -12.46 -5.41 -8.22
CA TYR A 19 -13.30 -6.12 -7.28
C TYR A 19 -14.60 -5.36 -7.10
N ASP A 20 -15.72 -6.07 -7.28
CA ASP A 20 -17.06 -5.64 -6.89
C ASP A 20 -17.43 -6.41 -5.62
N TYR A 21 -17.52 -5.70 -4.51
CA TYR A 21 -17.86 -6.25 -3.21
C TYR A 21 -19.30 -5.91 -2.86
N LYS A 22 -20.06 -6.94 -2.45
CA LYS A 22 -21.36 -6.79 -1.81
C LYS A 22 -21.23 -7.05 -0.31
N ASP A 23 -22.00 -6.30 0.49
CA ASP A 23 -22.13 -6.50 1.93
C ASP A 23 -20.77 -6.49 2.69
N LYS A 24 -19.90 -5.55 2.35
CA LYS A 24 -18.54 -5.47 2.91
C LYS A 24 -18.58 -4.94 4.35
N GLN A 25 -18.09 -5.72 5.31
CA GLN A 25 -17.89 -5.26 6.69
C GLN A 25 -16.76 -4.22 6.76
N LEU A 26 -17.10 -3.02 7.24
CA LEU A 26 -16.18 -1.95 7.50
C LEU A 26 -16.28 -1.49 8.96
N LEU A 27 -15.23 -0.82 9.43
CA LEU A 27 -15.29 -0.05 10.66
C LEU A 27 -16.15 1.20 10.40
N THR A 28 -17.37 1.17 10.93
CA THR A 28 -18.36 2.24 10.80
C THR A 28 -18.63 2.88 12.15
N LYS A 29 -19.59 3.81 12.20
CA LYS A 29 -20.07 4.42 13.44
C LYS A 29 -21.56 4.20 13.59
N LYS A 30 -21.99 3.93 14.81
CA LYS A 30 -23.41 3.94 15.21
C LYS A 30 -23.65 4.95 16.31
N THR A 31 -24.86 5.51 16.33
CA THR A 31 -25.27 6.44 17.36
C THR A 31 -25.57 5.68 18.66
N ILE A 32 -25.04 6.17 19.78
CA ILE A 32 -25.34 5.65 21.13
C ILE A 32 -25.66 6.79 22.10
N PRO A 33 -26.56 6.59 23.08
CA PRO A 33 -27.05 7.67 23.94
C PRO A 33 -25.96 8.42 24.74
N VAL A 34 -24.90 7.72 25.15
CA VAL A 34 -23.90 8.25 26.10
C VAL A 34 -22.77 9.03 25.41
N PHE A 35 -22.31 8.59 24.23
CA PHE A 35 -21.12 9.14 23.56
C PHE A 35 -21.41 9.78 22.20
N ARG A 36 -22.70 9.98 21.86
CA ARG A 36 -23.21 10.34 20.52
C ARG A 36 -22.91 9.30 19.47
N THR A 37 -21.65 8.94 19.20
CA THR A 37 -21.27 7.87 18.29
C THR A 37 -20.21 6.95 18.87
N ALA A 38 -20.25 5.67 18.50
CA ALA A 38 -19.23 4.69 18.79
C ALA A 38 -18.84 3.93 17.52
N PHE A 39 -17.57 3.53 17.44
CA PHE A 39 -17.10 2.66 16.38
C PHE A 39 -17.73 1.27 16.50
N THR A 40 -18.12 0.71 15.37
CA THR A 40 -18.77 -0.59 15.28
C THR A 40 -18.44 -1.23 13.94
N LEU A 41 -18.66 -2.54 13.80
CA LEU A 41 -18.67 -3.18 12.49
C LEU A 41 -20.05 -2.97 11.86
N GLY A 42 -20.05 -2.47 10.64
CA GLY A 42 -21.24 -2.28 9.83
C GLY A 42 -20.96 -2.64 8.39
N ASN A 43 -22.00 -3.01 7.66
CA ASN A 43 -21.86 -3.39 6.26
C ASN A 43 -22.07 -2.17 5.37
N VAL A 44 -21.30 -2.12 4.29
CA VAL A 44 -21.58 -1.29 3.12
C VAL A 44 -22.15 -2.21 2.06
N ASP A 45 -23.32 -1.84 1.53
CA ASP A 45 -24.10 -2.69 0.63
C ASP A 45 -23.33 -3.01 -0.66
N ASP A 46 -22.67 -2.00 -1.23
CA ASP A 46 -21.96 -2.11 -2.50
C ASP A 46 -20.70 -1.23 -2.53
N SER A 47 -19.56 -1.80 -2.94
CA SER A 47 -18.32 -1.05 -3.14
C SER A 47 -17.46 -1.66 -4.24
N ILE A 48 -16.78 -0.79 -4.98
CA ILE A 48 -15.81 -1.17 -6.01
C ILE A 48 -14.41 -0.82 -5.53
N VAL A 49 -13.46 -1.71 -5.82
CA VAL A 49 -12.03 -1.46 -5.62
C VAL A 49 -11.29 -1.90 -6.88
N LYS A 50 -10.57 -0.99 -7.50
CA LYS A 50 -9.74 -1.29 -8.67
C LYS A 50 -8.36 -0.68 -8.50
N GLY A 51 -7.36 -1.28 -9.13
CA GLY A 51 -6.01 -0.78 -8.97
C GLY A 51 -5.01 -1.42 -9.90
N LEU A 52 -3.81 -0.84 -9.85
CA LEU A 52 -2.62 -1.28 -10.56
C LEU A 52 -1.51 -1.44 -9.53
N GLU A 53 -0.75 -2.53 -9.62
CA GLU A 53 0.44 -2.74 -8.81
C GLU A 53 1.63 -3.04 -9.71
N ALA A 54 2.78 -2.52 -9.29
CA ALA A 54 4.06 -2.79 -9.91
C ALA A 54 5.08 -3.15 -8.83
N ASP A 55 5.90 -4.15 -9.11
CA ASP A 55 7.03 -4.58 -8.30
C ASP A 55 8.21 -4.84 -9.23
N LEU A 56 9.34 -4.21 -8.94
CA LEU A 56 10.55 -4.26 -9.75
C LEU A 56 11.74 -4.56 -8.85
N GLN A 57 12.45 -5.64 -9.17
CA GLN A 57 13.80 -5.89 -8.72
C GLN A 57 14.75 -5.68 -9.90
N TRP A 58 15.77 -4.86 -9.72
CA TRP A 58 16.72 -4.54 -10.77
C TRP A 58 18.13 -4.46 -10.22
N LEU A 59 19.04 -5.19 -10.85
CA LEU A 59 20.48 -5.19 -10.60
C LEU A 59 21.16 -4.46 -11.77
N PRO A 60 21.16 -3.12 -11.80
CA PRO A 60 21.80 -2.36 -12.88
C PRO A 60 23.31 -2.60 -13.01
N THR A 61 23.97 -3.02 -11.93
CA THR A 61 25.37 -3.44 -11.89
C THR A 61 25.52 -4.60 -10.90
N GLU A 62 26.66 -5.28 -10.90
CA GLU A 62 26.98 -6.36 -9.94
C GLU A 62 26.99 -5.89 -8.47
N ASN A 63 27.09 -4.57 -8.25
CA ASN A 63 27.26 -3.96 -6.93
C ASN A 63 26.04 -3.15 -6.46
N LEU A 64 25.02 -2.97 -7.31
CA LEU A 64 23.85 -2.15 -7.01
C LEU A 64 22.59 -2.97 -7.19
N THR A 65 21.79 -3.08 -6.12
CA THR A 65 20.46 -3.67 -6.15
C THR A 65 19.41 -2.59 -5.90
N LEU A 66 18.43 -2.50 -6.78
CA LEU A 66 17.26 -1.63 -6.64
C LEU A 66 16.02 -2.50 -6.48
N ILE A 67 15.22 -2.20 -5.47
CA ILE A 67 13.93 -2.84 -5.22
C ILE A 67 12.88 -1.75 -5.12
N THR A 68 11.86 -1.79 -5.97
CA THR A 68 10.76 -0.84 -5.94
C THR A 68 9.43 -1.58 -5.99
N ALA A 69 8.44 -1.04 -5.29
CA ALA A 69 7.06 -1.47 -5.44
C ALA A 69 6.14 -0.26 -5.32
N ALA A 70 5.07 -0.25 -6.11
CA ALA A 70 4.09 0.83 -6.15
C ALA A 70 2.70 0.27 -6.38
N ALA A 71 1.70 0.91 -5.76
CA ALA A 71 0.29 0.59 -5.91
C ALA A 71 -0.51 1.87 -6.15
N LEU A 72 -1.38 1.84 -7.15
CA LEU A 72 -2.40 2.84 -7.42
C LEU A 72 -3.77 2.19 -7.17
N LEU A 73 -4.56 2.81 -6.32
CA LEU A 73 -5.85 2.30 -5.88
C LEU A 73 -6.93 3.36 -6.11
N ASP A 74 -8.05 2.95 -6.67
CA ASP A 74 -9.28 3.73 -6.73
C ASP A 74 -10.39 2.88 -6.12
N SER A 75 -10.98 3.39 -5.05
CA SER A 75 -12.04 2.73 -4.31
C SER A 75 -13.26 3.63 -4.20
N GLU A 76 -14.44 3.05 -4.30
CA GLU A 76 -15.69 3.80 -4.29
C GLU A 76 -16.79 2.99 -3.61
N ILE A 77 -17.46 3.59 -2.63
CA ILE A 77 -18.72 3.09 -2.10
C ILE A 77 -19.80 3.39 -3.14
N LYS A 78 -20.47 2.35 -3.66
CA LYS A 78 -21.56 2.54 -4.62
C LYS A 78 -22.89 2.74 -3.91
N GLN A 79 -23.11 2.00 -2.81
CA GLN A 79 -24.30 2.11 -1.96
C GLN A 79 -23.90 1.85 -0.52
N GLY A 80 -24.25 2.79 0.37
CA GLY A 80 -23.98 2.63 1.80
C GLY A 80 -24.36 3.88 2.59
N ASP A 81 -25.18 3.68 3.61
CA ASP A 81 -25.55 4.71 4.58
C ASP A 81 -24.82 4.49 5.90
N GLY A 82 -24.60 5.56 6.66
CA GLY A 82 -24.02 5.45 7.99
C GLY A 82 -24.07 6.75 8.76
N PHE A 83 -23.31 6.84 9.85
CA PHE A 83 -23.31 8.01 10.73
C PHE A 83 -21.95 8.72 10.71
N ASN A 84 -21.97 10.05 10.64
CA ASN A 84 -20.77 10.86 10.85
C ASN A 84 -20.42 11.00 12.35
N GLN A 85 -19.35 11.73 12.67
CA GLN A 85 -18.91 11.90 14.06
C GLN A 85 -19.92 12.64 14.96
N LEU A 86 -20.83 13.41 14.36
CA LEU A 86 -21.90 14.12 15.07
C LEU A 86 -23.15 13.26 15.28
N GLY A 87 -23.17 12.02 14.77
CA GLY A 87 -24.33 11.12 14.83
C GLY A 87 -25.40 11.41 13.79
N GLN A 88 -25.06 12.18 12.74
CA GLN A 88 -25.97 12.46 11.64
C GLN A 88 -25.90 11.33 10.61
N SER A 89 -27.06 10.89 10.14
CA SER A 89 -27.16 9.92 9.04
C SER A 89 -26.69 10.59 7.75
N LEU A 90 -25.77 9.96 7.04
CA LEU A 90 -25.24 10.38 5.75
C LEU A 90 -25.23 9.21 4.78
N ASN A 91 -25.42 9.53 3.51
CA ASN A 91 -25.16 8.63 2.40
C ASN A 91 -23.70 8.79 1.98
N PHE A 92 -22.96 7.68 1.90
CA PHE A 92 -21.54 7.66 1.56
C PHE A 92 -21.27 7.24 0.11
N ALA A 93 -22.30 7.10 -0.74
CA ALA A 93 -22.13 6.79 -2.15
C ALA A 93 -21.20 7.81 -2.83
N GLY A 94 -20.27 7.31 -3.65
CA GLY A 94 -19.22 8.09 -4.31
C GLY A 94 -18.01 8.41 -3.43
N SER A 95 -18.03 8.08 -2.13
CA SER A 95 -16.88 8.29 -1.24
C SER A 95 -15.88 7.13 -1.36
N PRO A 96 -14.57 7.37 -1.15
CA PRO A 96 -13.58 6.31 -1.09
C PRO A 96 -13.76 5.44 0.15
N LEU A 97 -13.26 4.20 0.10
CA LEU A 97 -13.21 3.36 1.27
C LEU A 97 -12.24 3.95 2.31
N PRO A 98 -12.59 3.91 3.61
CA PRO A 98 -11.69 4.37 4.66
C PRO A 98 -10.44 3.49 4.71
N PHE A 99 -9.29 4.10 5.03
CA PHE A 99 -7.99 3.42 5.16
C PHE A 99 -7.45 2.78 3.87
N ALA A 100 -8.00 3.16 2.71
CA ALA A 100 -7.47 2.82 1.40
C ALA A 100 -6.70 4.04 0.86
N ALA A 101 -5.37 3.98 0.85
CA ALA A 101 -4.56 5.04 0.27
C ALA A 101 -4.53 4.90 -1.26
N ASP A 102 -4.83 5.98 -1.98
CA ASP A 102 -4.92 6.00 -3.43
C ASP A 102 -3.58 5.72 -4.13
N PHE A 103 -2.47 6.06 -3.46
CA PHE A 103 -1.12 5.79 -3.94
C PHE A 103 -0.19 5.40 -2.79
N GLN A 104 0.57 4.33 -3.00
CA GLN A 104 1.62 3.88 -2.09
C GLN A 104 2.84 3.45 -2.90
N ALA A 105 4.03 3.75 -2.40
CA ALA A 105 5.26 3.31 -3.04
C ALA A 105 6.39 3.11 -2.02
N ASN A 106 7.25 2.14 -2.32
CA ASN A 106 8.43 1.81 -1.55
C ASN A 106 9.60 1.65 -2.52
N ILE A 107 10.75 2.20 -2.16
CA ILE A 107 11.99 2.08 -2.91
C ILE A 107 13.13 1.78 -1.95
N SER A 108 13.99 0.84 -2.34
CA SER A 108 15.24 0.54 -1.68
C SER A 108 16.36 0.46 -2.70
N ALA A 109 17.52 1.01 -2.32
CA ALA A 109 18.75 0.92 -3.08
C ALA A 109 19.85 0.41 -2.15
N GLU A 110 20.48 -0.69 -2.53
CA GLU A 110 21.57 -1.33 -1.82
C GLU A 110 22.82 -1.31 -2.68
N TYR A 111 23.92 -0.78 -2.15
CA TYR A 111 25.20 -0.74 -2.85
C TYR A 111 26.28 -1.45 -2.04
N GLU A 112 26.98 -2.38 -2.66
CA GLU A 112 28.05 -3.19 -2.06
C GLU A 112 29.40 -2.89 -2.71
N TRP A 113 30.47 -2.86 -1.93
CA TRP A 113 31.83 -2.73 -2.47
C TRP A 113 32.86 -3.55 -1.68
N ASN A 114 33.81 -4.13 -2.41
CA ASN A 114 34.93 -4.84 -1.83
C ASN A 114 35.90 -3.84 -1.18
N ILE A 115 36.21 -4.04 0.11
CA ILE A 115 37.31 -3.35 0.78
C ILE A 115 38.62 -4.06 0.45
N ASN A 116 38.61 -5.39 0.51
CA ASN A 116 39.71 -6.26 0.09
C ASN A 116 39.16 -7.66 -0.24
N LYS A 117 40.05 -8.66 -0.36
CA LYS A 117 39.68 -10.05 -0.74
C LYS A 117 38.81 -10.76 0.30
N ASP A 118 38.80 -10.28 1.54
CA ASP A 118 38.17 -10.92 2.70
C ASP A 118 36.97 -10.12 3.24
N PHE A 119 36.81 -8.84 2.82
CA PHE A 119 35.82 -7.93 3.38
C PHE A 119 35.03 -7.17 2.31
N ILE A 120 33.71 -7.19 2.46
CA ILE A 120 32.72 -6.39 1.71
C ILE A 120 32.06 -5.41 2.67
N ALA A 121 31.85 -4.18 2.24
CA ALA A 121 30.97 -3.20 2.89
C ALA A 121 29.74 -2.94 2.03
N TYR A 122 28.64 -2.54 2.67
CA TYR A 122 27.40 -2.22 1.99
C TYR A 122 26.69 -1.04 2.65
N THR A 123 25.81 -0.40 1.90
CA THR A 123 24.88 0.63 2.38
C THR A 123 23.50 0.43 1.77
N VAL A 124 22.46 0.73 2.53
CA VAL A 124 21.07 0.63 2.08
C VAL A 124 20.36 1.95 2.34
N LEU A 125 19.74 2.48 1.29
CA LEU A 125 18.78 3.58 1.37
C LEU A 125 17.38 3.04 1.15
N MET A 126 16.42 3.48 1.95
CA MET A 126 15.01 3.11 1.78
C MET A 126 14.11 4.33 1.94
N ALA A 127 13.06 4.42 1.12
CA ALA A 127 12.01 5.41 1.24
C ALA A 127 10.63 4.76 1.05
N LEU A 128 9.65 5.27 1.79
CA LEU A 128 8.27 4.81 1.79
C LEU A 128 7.35 6.04 1.64
N ILE A 129 6.31 5.92 0.83
CA ILE A 129 5.32 6.97 0.58
C ILE A 129 3.95 6.37 0.89
N PRO A 130 3.11 7.00 1.74
CA PRO A 130 3.25 8.36 2.32
C PRO A 130 3.98 8.43 3.68
N VAL A 131 4.54 7.33 4.20
CA VAL A 131 5.11 7.29 5.56
C VAL A 131 6.63 7.54 5.56
N LEU A 132 7.06 8.67 6.15
CA LEU A 132 8.48 8.98 6.42
C LEU A 132 9.06 7.98 7.44
N THR A 133 10.03 7.15 7.03
CA THR A 133 10.69 6.17 7.93
C THR A 133 12.14 6.55 8.22
N ILE A 134 12.53 6.39 9.50
CA ILE A 134 13.81 6.74 10.12
C ILE A 134 14.91 5.74 9.74
N LEU A 135 16.10 6.26 9.42
CA LEU A 135 17.34 5.51 9.21
C LEU A 135 17.67 4.71 10.49
N THR A 136 17.69 3.38 10.40
CA THR A 136 18.13 2.54 11.53
C THR A 136 19.40 1.78 11.11
N LEU A 137 20.53 2.15 11.71
CA LEU A 137 21.77 1.38 11.60
C LEU A 137 21.67 0.17 12.55
N ARG A 138 21.89 -1.03 12.02
CA ARG A 138 22.19 -2.20 12.84
C ARG A 138 23.67 -2.55 12.67
N PRO A 139 24.46 -2.64 13.76
CA PRO A 139 25.60 -3.55 13.75
C PRO A 139 25.08 -5.00 13.69
N LYS A 140 25.93 -5.94 13.27
CA LYS A 140 25.63 -7.37 13.44
C LYS A 140 25.30 -7.68 14.91
#